data_AF-A0A6P2ANZ2-F1
#
_entry.id   AF-A0A6P2ANZ2-F1
#
_cell.length_a   1.000
_cell.length_b   1.000
_cell.length_c   1.000
_cell.angle_alpha   90.00
_cell.angle_beta   90.00
_cell.angle_gamma   90.00
#
_symmetry.space_group_name_H-M   'P 1'
#
loop_
_entity.id
_entity.type
_entity.pdbx_description
1 polymer ?
#
loop_
_entity_poly.entity_id
_entity_poly.type
_entity_poly.pdbx_seq_one_letter_code
_entity_poly.pdbx_strand_id
1 'polypeptide(L)'
;MGLSFLPQQPMILSIWRSPHGALLGTALALVAAFPATAATFSITDITGTWTGIDGNPWYSSGMGTLNIRWGAAATTSGPSGFNFTAASDVTIGSGDQFILGELTHLNFPIWSGTGADGADLALAMTIDGIVQTFNYSFTIDETPNNVALANCPIFQISTVPCDDKIDFTSPFSLATFTKGNANYTLELLGFSRTVDAFNPVTSFITEEYKASSGFLVGRLVVDPQTVAIADPEPQPNPEPQPVPEPTSLVAMLLTGLGGKGLKRHQAARRSSKAA
;
A
#
# COMPACT_ATOMS: atom_id res chain seq x y z
N MET A 1 -1.44 -12.91 55.84
CA MET A 1 -1.75 -12.54 57.23
C MET A 1 -0.59 -11.69 57.75
N GLY A 2 -0.86 -10.47 58.20
CA GLY A 2 0.18 -9.55 58.70
C GLY A 2 -0.25 -8.09 58.58
N LEU A 3 -1.22 -7.70 59.39
CA LEU A 3 -1.62 -6.32 59.65
C LEU A 3 -0.52 -5.57 60.39
N SER A 4 -0.31 -4.28 60.08
CA SER A 4 0.09 -3.30 61.10
C SER A 4 -0.20 -1.87 60.64
N PHE A 5 -0.98 -1.18 61.46
CA PHE A 5 -1.57 0.15 61.35
C PHE A 5 -0.67 1.23 62.02
N LEU A 6 -0.84 2.49 61.54
CA LEU A 6 -0.72 3.81 62.23
C LEU A 6 0.69 4.41 62.47
N PRO A 7 0.84 5.76 62.64
CA PRO A 7 -0.21 6.77 62.95
C PRO A 7 -0.24 8.07 62.10
N GLN A 8 -1.40 8.73 62.13
CA GLN A 8 -1.58 10.16 61.83
C GLN A 8 -1.02 11.05 62.95
N GLN A 9 -0.69 12.32 62.65
CA GLN A 9 -0.76 13.52 63.53
C GLN A 9 -0.73 14.82 62.67
N PRO A 10 -1.13 16.01 63.22
CA PRO A 10 -2.01 16.96 62.52
C PRO A 10 -1.49 18.41 62.32
N MET A 11 -2.31 19.22 61.62
CA MET A 11 -2.44 20.70 61.60
C MET A 11 -1.23 21.51 61.08
N ILE A 12 -1.41 22.48 60.17
CA ILE A 12 -1.84 23.85 60.52
C ILE A 12 -2.45 24.58 59.31
N LEU A 13 -3.54 25.26 59.62
CA LEU A 13 -4.29 26.27 58.88
C LEU A 13 -3.44 27.50 58.56
N SER A 14 -3.39 27.95 57.30
CA SER A 14 -3.26 29.39 57.04
C SER A 14 -4.07 29.80 55.82
N ILE A 15 -4.93 30.79 56.07
CA ILE A 15 -5.93 31.36 55.18
C ILE A 15 -5.27 32.54 54.46
N TRP A 16 -5.35 32.57 53.13
CA TRP A 16 -5.37 33.81 52.36
C TRP A 16 -6.51 33.74 51.35
N ARG A 17 -7.54 34.56 51.60
CA ARG A 17 -8.57 34.91 50.63
C ARG A 17 -7.97 35.92 49.67
N SER A 18 -8.11 35.69 48.36
CA SER A 18 -8.42 36.74 47.40
C SER A 18 -9.52 36.24 46.47
N PRO A 19 -10.59 37.01 46.26
CA PRO A 19 -11.63 36.67 45.31
C PRO A 19 -11.13 36.99 43.90
N HIS A 20 -11.63 36.32 42.87
CA HIS A 20 -12.08 36.88 41.58
C HIS A 20 -12.33 35.74 40.59
N GLY A 21 -13.60 35.64 40.18
CA GLY A 21 -14.13 35.14 38.92
C GLY A 21 -13.44 33.99 38.19
N ALA A 22 -14.13 32.86 38.11
CA ALA A 22 -14.46 32.22 36.83
C ALA A 22 -15.52 31.14 37.08
N LEU A 23 -16.76 31.38 36.62
CA LEU A 23 -17.74 30.33 36.43
C LEU A 23 -17.23 29.43 35.30
N LEU A 24 -16.49 28.38 35.65
CA LEU A 24 -16.19 27.27 34.75
C LEU A 24 -17.47 26.48 34.53
N GLY A 25 -18.21 26.84 33.47
CA GLY A 25 -19.25 25.99 32.92
C GLY A 25 -18.60 24.73 32.36
N THR A 26 -18.70 23.63 33.10
CA THR A 26 -18.35 22.30 32.61
C THR A 26 -19.39 21.87 31.58
N ALA A 27 -19.13 22.14 30.30
CA ALA A 27 -19.86 21.53 29.21
C ALA A 27 -19.50 20.03 29.18
N LEU A 28 -20.38 19.19 29.73
CA LEU A 28 -20.28 17.74 29.61
C LEU A 28 -20.64 17.37 28.16
N ALA A 29 -19.64 17.26 27.29
CA ALA A 29 -19.83 16.73 25.95
C ALA A 29 -20.22 15.25 26.05
N LEU A 30 -21.50 14.93 25.84
CA LEU A 30 -21.94 13.56 25.56
C LEU A 30 -21.31 13.14 24.23
N VAL A 31 -20.19 12.42 24.28
CA VAL A 31 -19.71 11.66 23.13
C VAL A 31 -20.65 10.48 22.99
N ALA A 32 -21.64 10.60 22.09
CA ALA A 32 -22.45 9.46 21.69
C ALA A 32 -21.54 8.48 20.97
N ALA A 33 -21.12 7.42 21.66
CA ALA A 33 -20.44 6.29 21.06
C ALA A 33 -21.47 5.50 20.23
N PHE A 34 -21.58 5.83 18.95
CA PHE A 34 -22.33 5.00 18.02
C PHE A 34 -21.53 3.70 17.78
N PRO A 35 -22.13 2.51 17.91
CA PRO A 35 -21.46 1.29 17.50
C PRO A 35 -21.24 1.35 15.99
N ALA A 36 -19.98 1.32 15.56
CA ALA A 36 -19.64 1.15 14.16
C ALA A 36 -20.03 -0.29 13.76
N THR A 37 -21.15 -0.45 13.09
CA THR A 37 -21.52 -1.75 12.50
C THR A 37 -20.64 -1.98 11.28
N ALA A 38 -19.84 -3.05 11.28
CA ALA A 38 -19.10 -3.48 10.09
C ALA A 38 -20.08 -3.73 8.93
N ALA A 39 -19.81 -3.17 7.76
CA ALA A 39 -20.63 -3.41 6.58
C ALA A 39 -20.58 -4.89 6.18
N THR A 40 -21.69 -5.47 5.72
CA THR A 40 -21.77 -6.88 5.28
C THR A 40 -21.98 -6.96 3.78
N PHE A 41 -21.18 -7.70 3.04
CA PHE A 41 -21.22 -7.79 1.57
C PHE A 41 -21.67 -9.17 1.11
N SER A 42 -22.57 -9.22 0.12
CA SER A 42 -22.85 -10.43 -0.65
C SER A 42 -21.98 -10.44 -1.89
N ILE A 43 -21.10 -11.43 -2.02
CA ILE A 43 -20.19 -11.59 -3.15
C ILE A 43 -20.63 -12.81 -3.96
N THR A 44 -20.92 -12.61 -5.24
CA THR A 44 -21.30 -13.66 -6.18
C THR A 44 -20.55 -13.54 -7.49
N ASP A 45 -20.64 -14.55 -8.35
CA ASP A 45 -20.16 -14.52 -9.74
C ASP A 45 -18.69 -14.13 -9.88
N ILE A 46 -17.84 -14.62 -8.98
CA ILE A 46 -16.40 -14.35 -9.06
C ILE A 46 -15.85 -14.97 -10.36
N THR A 47 -15.05 -14.22 -11.08
CA THR A 47 -14.32 -14.65 -12.28
C THR A 47 -12.96 -13.98 -12.33
N GLY A 48 -12.00 -14.63 -12.97
CA GLY A 48 -10.65 -14.10 -13.16
C GLY A 48 -10.25 -14.23 -14.62
N THR A 49 -9.99 -13.11 -15.28
CA THR A 49 -9.59 -13.08 -16.68
C THR A 49 -8.18 -12.54 -16.80
N TRP A 50 -7.30 -13.26 -17.49
CA TRP A 50 -5.95 -12.77 -17.75
C TRP A 50 -5.96 -11.71 -18.85
N THR A 51 -5.46 -10.52 -18.54
CA THR A 51 -5.50 -9.34 -19.41
C THR A 51 -4.13 -8.90 -19.91
N GLY A 52 -3.06 -9.51 -19.41
CA GLY A 52 -1.67 -9.19 -19.74
C GLY A 52 -0.77 -10.40 -19.53
N ILE A 53 0.22 -10.56 -20.42
CA ILE A 53 1.40 -11.41 -20.20
C ILE A 53 2.59 -10.54 -20.57
N ASP A 54 3.47 -10.27 -19.62
CA ASP A 54 4.76 -9.64 -19.87
C ASP A 54 5.74 -10.75 -20.24
N GLY A 55 5.95 -10.95 -21.54
CA GLY A 55 6.72 -12.05 -22.07
C GLY A 55 6.72 -12.02 -23.59
N ASN A 56 7.29 -13.05 -24.23
CA ASN A 56 7.36 -13.08 -25.69
C ASN A 56 5.97 -13.35 -26.33
N PRO A 57 5.36 -12.40 -27.06
CA PRO A 57 4.00 -12.55 -27.58
C PRO A 57 3.82 -13.72 -28.56
N TRP A 58 4.89 -14.16 -29.22
CA TRP A 58 4.85 -15.31 -30.14
C TRP A 58 4.64 -16.65 -29.44
N TYR A 59 4.97 -16.71 -28.15
CA TYR A 59 4.85 -17.90 -27.33
C TYR A 59 3.80 -17.75 -26.21
N SER A 60 3.04 -16.66 -26.24
CA SER A 60 1.98 -16.37 -25.29
C SER A 60 0.60 -16.67 -25.87
N SER A 61 -0.29 -17.26 -25.07
CA SER A 61 -1.67 -17.56 -25.47
C SER A 61 -2.63 -17.58 -24.29
N GLY A 62 -3.94 -17.58 -24.59
CA GLY A 62 -5.00 -17.68 -23.57
C GLY A 62 -5.45 -16.35 -22.95
N MET A 63 -4.94 -15.22 -23.45
CA MET A 63 -5.39 -13.88 -23.09
C MET A 63 -6.91 -13.73 -23.24
N GLY A 64 -7.55 -13.08 -22.27
CA GLY A 64 -9.01 -12.94 -22.22
C GLY A 64 -9.73 -14.20 -21.73
N THR A 65 -9.01 -15.17 -21.16
CA THR A 65 -9.59 -16.39 -20.60
C THR A 65 -9.12 -16.65 -19.17
N LEU A 66 -9.62 -17.72 -18.55
CA LEU A 66 -9.21 -18.16 -17.20
C LEU A 66 -7.80 -18.77 -17.15
N ASN A 67 -7.24 -19.12 -18.31
CA ASN A 67 -5.99 -19.86 -18.42
C ASN A 67 -5.06 -19.19 -19.42
N ILE A 68 -3.81 -18.96 -19.04
CA ILE A 68 -2.78 -18.45 -19.95
C ILE A 68 -1.61 -19.41 -20.02
N ARG A 69 -0.92 -19.39 -21.15
CA ARG A 69 0.32 -20.14 -21.38
C ARG A 69 1.38 -19.21 -21.95
N TRP A 70 2.63 -19.45 -21.57
CA TRP A 70 3.81 -18.78 -22.11
C TRP A 70 4.92 -19.79 -22.38
N GLY A 71 5.89 -19.38 -23.20
CA GLY A 71 7.05 -20.19 -23.51
C GLY A 71 6.85 -21.23 -24.62
N ALA A 72 7.92 -21.42 -25.39
CA ALA A 72 8.01 -22.53 -26.31
C ALA A 72 8.40 -23.78 -25.52
N ALA A 73 7.49 -24.76 -25.43
CA ALA A 73 7.73 -26.00 -24.71
C ALA A 73 9.04 -26.68 -25.18
N ALA A 74 9.95 -26.94 -24.24
CA ALA A 74 11.18 -27.69 -24.49
C ALA A 74 10.98 -29.21 -24.32
N THR A 75 9.84 -29.63 -23.76
CA THR A 75 9.46 -31.03 -23.53
C THR A 75 8.01 -31.29 -23.89
N THR A 76 7.58 -32.55 -23.77
CA THR A 76 6.17 -32.95 -24.01
C THR A 76 5.20 -32.52 -22.90
N SER A 77 5.69 -31.90 -21.82
CA SER A 77 4.85 -31.40 -20.71
C SER A 77 4.02 -30.18 -21.12
N GLY A 78 4.39 -29.53 -22.22
CA GLY A 78 3.73 -28.32 -22.72
C GLY A 78 4.35 -27.03 -22.19
N PRO A 79 3.76 -25.87 -22.51
CA PRO A 79 4.21 -24.56 -22.05
C PRO A 79 3.88 -24.34 -20.56
N SER A 80 4.68 -23.52 -19.89
CA SER A 80 4.38 -22.97 -18.56
C SER A 80 3.10 -22.11 -18.61
N GLY A 81 2.50 -21.83 -17.46
CA GLY A 81 1.24 -21.11 -17.45
C GLY A 81 0.54 -20.93 -16.11
N PHE A 82 -0.56 -20.19 -16.16
CA PHE A 82 -1.53 -20.10 -15.07
C PHE A 82 -2.88 -20.69 -15.45
N ASN A 83 -3.51 -21.34 -14.47
CA ASN A 83 -4.95 -21.61 -14.48
C ASN A 83 -5.60 -20.90 -13.31
N PHE A 84 -6.78 -20.33 -13.52
CA PHE A 84 -7.59 -19.74 -12.48
C PHE A 84 -8.94 -20.46 -12.36
N THR A 85 -9.31 -20.84 -11.14
CA THR A 85 -10.63 -21.40 -10.82
C THR A 85 -11.30 -20.51 -9.79
N ALA A 86 -12.47 -19.96 -10.11
CA ALA A 86 -13.19 -19.06 -9.21
C ALA A 86 -13.73 -19.77 -7.95
N ALA A 87 -13.81 -19.02 -6.85
CA ALA A 87 -14.47 -19.48 -5.64
C ALA A 87 -16.01 -19.46 -5.75
N SER A 88 -16.68 -20.09 -4.78
CA SER A 88 -18.13 -20.00 -4.63
C SER A 88 -18.57 -18.70 -3.96
N ASP A 89 -19.85 -18.38 -4.13
CA ASP A 89 -20.51 -17.23 -3.49
C ASP A 89 -20.33 -17.22 -1.97
N VAL A 90 -20.19 -16.02 -1.39
CA VAL A 90 -19.93 -15.83 0.03
C VAL A 90 -20.55 -14.55 0.56
N THR A 91 -20.92 -14.55 1.84
CA THR A 91 -21.27 -13.33 2.58
C THR A 91 -20.22 -13.05 3.63
N ILE A 92 -19.69 -11.83 3.65
CA ILE A 92 -18.60 -11.44 4.54
C ILE A 92 -18.89 -10.10 5.22
N GLY A 93 -18.29 -9.86 6.39
CA GLY A 93 -18.14 -8.53 6.95
C GLY A 93 -16.96 -7.77 6.32
N SER A 94 -16.97 -6.45 6.46
CA SER A 94 -15.82 -5.60 6.14
C SER A 94 -14.61 -6.06 6.95
N GLY A 95 -13.49 -6.27 6.26
CA GLY A 95 -12.24 -6.74 6.85
C GLY A 95 -12.13 -8.27 6.99
N ASP A 96 -13.22 -9.01 6.82
CA ASP A 96 -13.20 -10.47 6.84
C ASP A 96 -12.45 -11.00 5.60
N GLN A 97 -11.70 -12.07 5.80
CA GLN A 97 -10.95 -12.75 4.75
C GLN A 97 -11.85 -13.75 4.02
N PHE A 98 -11.66 -13.88 2.72
CA PHE A 98 -12.36 -14.86 1.89
C PHE A 98 -11.51 -15.32 0.70
N ILE A 99 -11.88 -16.44 0.12
CA ILE A 99 -11.23 -16.98 -1.08
C ILE A 99 -11.84 -16.33 -2.32
N LEU A 100 -10.97 -15.81 -3.18
CA LEU A 100 -11.31 -15.27 -4.50
C LEU A 100 -11.32 -16.39 -5.56
N GLY A 101 -10.41 -17.34 -5.41
CA GLY A 101 -10.29 -18.50 -6.28
C GLY A 101 -8.99 -19.24 -6.02
N GLU A 102 -8.73 -20.27 -6.82
CA GLU A 102 -7.49 -21.03 -6.83
C GLU A 102 -6.66 -20.63 -8.06
N LEU A 103 -5.41 -20.23 -7.81
CA LEU A 103 -4.40 -20.04 -8.85
C LEU A 103 -3.50 -21.26 -8.90
N THR A 104 -3.41 -21.91 -10.06
CA THR A 104 -2.45 -22.97 -10.33
C THR A 104 -1.34 -22.45 -11.24
N HIS A 105 -0.10 -22.54 -10.78
CA HIS A 105 1.09 -22.34 -11.59
C HIS A 105 1.54 -23.68 -12.20
N LEU A 106 1.68 -23.71 -13.52
CA LEU A 106 2.26 -24.79 -14.29
C LEU A 106 3.71 -24.42 -14.59
N ASN A 107 4.66 -25.05 -13.90
CA ASN A 107 6.08 -24.86 -14.16
C ASN A 107 6.59 -26.00 -15.03
N PHE A 108 6.75 -25.74 -16.33
CA PHE A 108 7.20 -26.73 -17.31
C PHE A 108 8.40 -26.22 -18.11
N PRO A 109 9.33 -27.11 -18.50
CA PRO A 109 10.51 -26.66 -19.23
C PRO A 109 10.16 -25.99 -20.56
N ILE A 110 10.64 -24.76 -20.71
CA ILE A 110 10.53 -23.95 -21.93
C ILE A 110 11.91 -23.55 -22.45
N TRP A 111 11.98 -23.14 -23.72
CA TRP A 111 13.22 -22.62 -24.28
C TRP A 111 13.57 -21.25 -23.67
N SER A 112 14.85 -21.04 -23.38
CA SER A 112 15.35 -19.76 -22.89
C SER A 112 14.97 -18.60 -23.81
N GLY A 113 14.57 -17.46 -23.22
CA GLY A 113 14.11 -16.27 -23.95
C GLY A 113 12.67 -16.37 -24.47
N THR A 114 11.92 -17.41 -24.08
CA THR A 114 10.49 -17.54 -24.45
C THR A 114 9.53 -17.39 -23.26
N GLY A 115 10.05 -17.33 -22.04
CA GLY A 115 9.28 -17.18 -20.80
C GLY A 115 8.56 -15.84 -20.66
N ALA A 116 7.85 -15.73 -19.54
CA ALA A 116 7.18 -14.51 -19.10
C ALA A 116 7.79 -14.05 -17.76
N ASP A 117 7.86 -12.73 -17.58
CA ASP A 117 8.30 -12.07 -16.35
C ASP A 117 7.10 -11.59 -15.51
N GLY A 118 5.89 -11.59 -16.08
CA GLY A 118 4.68 -11.22 -15.37
C GLY A 118 3.38 -11.52 -16.10
N ALA A 119 2.26 -11.39 -15.38
CA ALA A 119 0.92 -11.53 -15.93
C ALA A 119 -0.11 -10.70 -15.15
N ASP A 120 -1.11 -10.18 -15.85
CA ASP A 120 -2.16 -9.35 -15.26
C ASP A 120 -3.48 -10.11 -15.17
N LEU A 121 -4.10 -10.10 -14.00
CA LEU A 121 -5.39 -10.72 -13.72
C LEU A 121 -6.43 -9.64 -13.40
N ALA A 122 -7.52 -9.62 -14.16
CA ALA A 122 -8.74 -8.89 -13.84
C ALA A 122 -9.69 -9.82 -13.08
N LEU A 123 -9.86 -9.57 -11.78
CA LEU A 123 -10.84 -10.24 -10.93
C LEU A 123 -12.16 -9.46 -10.98
N ALA A 124 -13.18 -10.04 -11.59
CA ALA A 124 -14.52 -9.46 -11.57
C ALA A 124 -15.44 -10.27 -10.65
N MET A 125 -16.33 -9.58 -9.94
CA MET A 125 -17.32 -10.21 -9.06
C MET A 125 -18.52 -9.27 -8.87
N THR A 126 -19.68 -9.84 -8.54
CA THR A 126 -20.85 -9.07 -8.17
C THR A 126 -20.83 -8.82 -6.66
N ILE A 127 -20.76 -7.57 -6.24
CA ILE A 127 -20.85 -7.15 -4.83
C ILE A 127 -22.18 -6.45 -4.61
N ASP A 128 -23.04 -7.03 -3.78
CA ASP A 128 -24.40 -6.54 -3.49
C ASP A 128 -25.22 -6.25 -4.76
N GLY A 129 -25.08 -7.10 -5.79
CA GLY A 129 -25.78 -6.96 -7.06
C GLY A 129 -25.11 -6.02 -8.08
N ILE A 130 -23.94 -5.45 -7.78
CA ILE A 130 -23.18 -4.57 -8.68
C ILE A 130 -21.87 -5.26 -9.07
N VAL A 131 -21.61 -5.38 -10.37
CA VAL A 131 -20.35 -5.93 -10.88
C VAL A 131 -19.22 -4.94 -10.60
N GLN A 132 -18.15 -5.44 -9.98
CA GLN A 132 -16.90 -4.73 -9.74
C GLN A 132 -15.75 -5.51 -10.36
N THR A 133 -14.71 -4.79 -10.80
CA THR A 133 -13.49 -5.38 -11.36
C THR A 133 -12.27 -4.80 -10.66
N PHE A 134 -11.40 -5.68 -10.19
CA PHE A 134 -10.13 -5.37 -9.53
C PHE A 134 -8.98 -5.99 -10.32
N ASN A 135 -7.99 -5.17 -10.69
CA ASN A 135 -6.84 -5.62 -11.46
C ASN A 135 -5.63 -5.83 -10.54
N TYR A 136 -4.90 -6.92 -10.76
CA TYR A 136 -3.66 -7.28 -10.08
C TYR A 136 -2.61 -7.74 -11.07
N SER A 137 -1.35 -7.41 -10.79
CA SER A 137 -0.20 -7.87 -11.57
C SER A 137 0.62 -8.86 -10.75
N PHE A 138 0.95 -9.98 -11.37
CA PHE A 138 1.82 -11.02 -10.83
C PHE A 138 3.20 -10.92 -11.48
N THR A 139 4.23 -11.20 -10.70
CA THR A 139 5.61 -11.37 -11.17
C THR A 139 5.92 -12.86 -11.26
N ILE A 140 6.61 -13.23 -12.33
CA ILE A 140 7.05 -14.60 -12.61
C ILE A 140 8.58 -14.58 -12.63
N ASP A 141 9.21 -15.42 -11.80
CA ASP A 141 10.65 -15.70 -11.86
C ASP A 141 10.82 -17.08 -12.48
N GLU A 142 10.93 -17.12 -13.81
CA GLU A 142 11.18 -18.33 -14.59
C GLU A 142 12.68 -18.61 -14.66
N THR A 143 13.11 -19.69 -14.01
CA THR A 143 14.52 -19.88 -13.66
C THR A 143 15.26 -20.77 -14.68
N PRO A 144 16.61 -20.64 -14.79
CA PRO A 144 17.38 -21.48 -15.70
C PRO A 144 17.39 -22.96 -15.29
N ASN A 145 16.93 -23.83 -16.18
CA ASN A 145 16.84 -25.27 -15.89
C ASN A 145 18.13 -26.08 -16.14
N ASN A 146 19.16 -25.46 -16.70
CA ASN A 146 20.40 -26.12 -17.12
C ASN A 146 21.63 -25.63 -16.33
N VAL A 147 21.44 -25.30 -15.05
CA VAL A 147 22.52 -24.88 -14.14
C VAL A 147 22.70 -25.88 -12.99
N ALA A 148 23.85 -25.82 -12.32
CA ALA A 148 24.04 -26.59 -11.09
C ALA A 148 23.16 -26.01 -9.96
N LEU A 149 22.74 -26.85 -9.00
CA LEU A 149 21.94 -26.44 -7.83
C LEU A 149 22.53 -25.21 -7.11
N ALA A 150 23.87 -25.10 -7.03
CA ALA A 150 24.54 -23.96 -6.40
C ALA A 150 24.29 -22.60 -7.10
N ASN A 151 23.75 -22.62 -8.32
CA ASN A 151 23.40 -21.45 -9.12
C ASN A 151 21.87 -21.23 -9.20
N CYS A 152 21.06 -22.10 -8.59
CA CYS A 152 19.62 -21.84 -8.48
C CYS A 152 19.36 -20.72 -7.45
N PRO A 153 18.22 -20.02 -7.55
CA PRO A 153 17.84 -19.00 -6.58
C PRO A 153 17.72 -19.55 -5.15
N ILE A 154 17.83 -18.66 -4.15
CA ILE A 154 17.77 -19.04 -2.73
C ILE A 154 16.42 -19.66 -2.32
N PHE A 155 15.36 -19.41 -3.08
CA PHE A 155 14.04 -19.98 -2.84
C PHE A 155 13.88 -21.40 -3.37
N GLN A 156 14.90 -21.97 -4.01
CA GLN A 156 14.92 -23.35 -4.46
C GLN A 156 14.48 -24.32 -3.35
N ILE A 157 13.52 -25.19 -3.65
CA ILE A 157 13.02 -26.25 -2.76
C ILE A 157 13.44 -27.65 -3.23
N SER A 158 13.54 -27.89 -4.54
CA SER A 158 13.97 -29.15 -5.14
C SER A 158 15.48 -29.14 -5.47
N THR A 159 16.02 -30.21 -6.08
CA THR A 159 17.47 -30.24 -6.40
C THR A 159 17.81 -29.51 -7.70
N VAL A 160 17.32 -30.01 -8.83
CA VAL A 160 17.46 -29.44 -10.17
C VAL A 160 16.44 -30.19 -11.05
N PRO A 161 15.87 -29.55 -12.08
CA PRO A 161 16.08 -28.16 -12.49
C PRO A 161 15.62 -27.11 -11.47
N CYS A 162 15.97 -25.84 -11.68
CA CYS A 162 15.62 -24.79 -10.73
C CYS A 162 14.09 -24.61 -10.70
N ASP A 163 13.56 -24.30 -9.52
CA ASP A 163 12.14 -24.08 -9.30
C ASP A 163 11.79 -22.63 -9.62
N ASP A 164 10.53 -22.38 -9.93
CA ASP A 164 10.06 -21.05 -10.31
C ASP A 164 9.19 -20.44 -9.22
N LYS A 165 9.22 -19.11 -9.12
CA LYS A 165 8.52 -18.35 -8.07
C LYS A 165 7.50 -17.40 -8.67
N ILE A 166 6.33 -17.37 -8.04
CA ILE A 166 5.27 -16.40 -8.33
C ILE A 166 5.07 -15.47 -7.14
N ASP A 167 4.91 -14.17 -7.42
CA ASP A 167 4.65 -13.10 -6.45
C ASP A 167 3.64 -12.10 -7.04
N PHE A 168 3.20 -11.09 -6.28
CA PHE A 168 2.37 -10.00 -6.78
C PHE A 168 2.86 -8.63 -6.32
N THR A 169 2.70 -7.62 -7.18
CA THR A 169 3.38 -6.32 -7.01
C THR A 169 2.69 -5.40 -6.01
N SER A 170 1.35 -5.43 -5.96
CA SER A 170 0.54 -4.55 -5.12
C SER A 170 -0.61 -5.32 -4.47
N PRO A 171 -0.81 -5.20 -3.15
CA PRO A 171 -1.97 -5.78 -2.47
C PRO A 171 -3.27 -5.04 -2.78
N PHE A 172 -3.22 -3.78 -3.24
CA PHE A 172 -4.41 -2.99 -3.51
C PHE A 172 -4.64 -2.77 -5.01
N SER A 173 -5.90 -2.90 -5.41
CA SER A 173 -6.36 -2.40 -6.70
C SER A 173 -6.72 -0.92 -6.60
N LEU A 174 -6.55 -0.19 -7.70
CA LEU A 174 -6.98 1.22 -7.81
C LEU A 174 -8.51 1.36 -7.91
N ALA A 175 -9.23 0.27 -8.21
CA ALA A 175 -10.67 0.27 -8.29
C ALA A 175 -11.29 0.38 -6.88
N THR A 176 -12.29 1.25 -6.75
CA THR A 176 -13.05 1.42 -5.52
C THR A 176 -14.54 1.43 -5.82
N PHE A 177 -15.35 1.13 -4.81
CA PHE A 177 -16.80 1.24 -4.89
C PHE A 177 -17.40 1.75 -3.58
N THR A 178 -18.52 2.45 -3.67
CA THR A 178 -19.15 3.08 -2.50
C THR A 178 -20.21 2.16 -1.89
N LYS A 179 -20.19 2.05 -0.56
CA LYS A 179 -21.28 1.47 0.23
C LYS A 179 -21.55 2.29 1.47
N GLY A 180 -22.78 2.79 1.60
CA GLY A 180 -23.09 3.81 2.60
C GLY A 180 -22.26 5.07 2.35
N ASN A 181 -21.47 5.49 3.34
CA ASN A 181 -20.66 6.71 3.28
C ASN A 181 -19.15 6.44 3.13
N ALA A 182 -18.76 5.22 2.80
CA ALA A 182 -17.35 4.83 2.66
C ALA A 182 -17.11 4.22 1.27
N ASN A 183 -15.91 4.47 0.73
CA ASN A 183 -15.42 3.74 -0.42
C ASN A 183 -14.63 2.52 0.07
N TYR A 184 -14.82 1.41 -0.62
CA TYR A 184 -14.15 0.16 -0.36
C TYR A 184 -13.30 -0.25 -1.55
N THR A 185 -12.22 -0.98 -1.28
CA THR A 185 -11.38 -1.65 -2.28
C THR A 185 -11.16 -3.10 -1.85
N LEU A 186 -10.72 -3.92 -2.81
CA LEU A 186 -10.26 -5.28 -2.53
C LEU A 186 -8.76 -5.25 -2.24
N GLU A 187 -8.39 -5.74 -1.06
CA GLU A 187 -7.01 -6.03 -0.70
C GLU A 187 -6.72 -7.51 -0.95
N LEU A 188 -5.77 -7.80 -1.83
CA LEU A 188 -5.20 -9.13 -2.02
C LEU A 188 -4.15 -9.38 -0.95
N LEU A 189 -4.41 -10.36 -0.09
CA LEU A 189 -3.52 -10.71 1.02
C LEU A 189 -2.44 -11.72 0.60
N GLY A 190 -2.73 -12.55 -0.40
CA GLY A 190 -1.79 -13.49 -1.00
C GLY A 190 -2.37 -14.89 -1.19
N PHE A 191 -1.50 -15.89 -1.11
CA PHE A 191 -1.80 -17.29 -1.39
C PHE A 191 -1.92 -18.12 -0.13
N SER A 192 -2.99 -18.89 0.05
CA SER A 192 -3.11 -19.87 1.13
C SER A 192 -3.18 -21.29 0.59
N ARG A 193 -2.66 -22.25 1.38
CA ARG A 193 -2.74 -23.68 1.07
C ARG A 193 -4.10 -24.30 1.41
N THR A 194 -4.91 -23.60 2.19
CA THR A 194 -6.20 -24.09 2.70
C THR A 194 -7.25 -23.00 2.60
N VAL A 195 -8.51 -23.41 2.53
CA VAL A 195 -9.65 -22.50 2.43
C VAL A 195 -10.14 -21.95 3.78
N ASP A 196 -9.74 -22.55 4.92
CA ASP A 196 -10.36 -22.24 6.23
C ASP A 196 -9.44 -21.52 7.23
N ALA A 197 -8.13 -21.79 7.21
CA ALA A 197 -7.20 -21.30 8.22
C ALA A 197 -6.45 -20.02 7.82
N PHE A 198 -6.79 -19.44 6.66
CA PHE A 198 -6.16 -18.30 5.99
C PHE A 198 -4.79 -17.88 6.56
N ASN A 199 -3.75 -18.54 6.07
CA ASN A 199 -2.36 -18.13 6.29
C ASN A 199 -1.77 -17.68 4.95
N PRO A 200 -2.12 -16.49 4.44
CA PRO A 200 -1.66 -16.04 3.14
C PRO A 200 -0.16 -15.73 3.17
N VAL A 201 0.56 -16.22 2.17
CA VAL A 201 1.94 -15.83 1.85
C VAL A 201 1.93 -14.99 0.58
N THR A 202 2.88 -14.07 0.42
CA THR A 202 2.89 -13.21 -0.77
C THR A 202 3.44 -13.89 -2.02
N SER A 203 4.10 -15.04 -1.86
CA SER A 203 4.64 -15.82 -2.96
C SER A 203 4.55 -17.32 -2.71
N PHE A 204 4.57 -18.10 -3.79
CA PHE A 204 4.76 -19.54 -3.73
C PHE A 204 5.69 -20.02 -4.84
N ILE A 205 6.28 -21.20 -4.61
CA ILE A 205 7.29 -21.80 -5.47
C ILE A 205 6.70 -23.07 -6.08
N THR A 206 6.99 -23.30 -7.36
CA THR A 206 6.58 -24.51 -8.08
C THR A 206 7.81 -25.22 -8.60
N GLU A 207 7.96 -26.49 -8.27
CA GLU A 207 9.05 -27.30 -8.80
C GLU A 207 8.96 -27.45 -10.32
N GLU A 208 10.10 -27.52 -11.00
CA GLU A 208 10.14 -27.82 -12.43
C GLU A 208 9.41 -29.15 -12.73
N TYR A 209 8.68 -29.21 -13.84
CA TYR A 209 7.83 -30.34 -14.25
C TYR A 209 6.58 -30.54 -13.38
N LYS A 210 6.22 -29.58 -12.51
CA LYS A 210 5.08 -29.69 -11.60
C LYS A 210 4.07 -28.58 -11.80
N ALA A 211 2.93 -28.79 -11.17
CA ALA A 211 1.94 -27.76 -10.95
C ALA A 211 1.75 -27.60 -9.45
N SER A 212 1.71 -26.35 -8.99
CA SER A 212 1.38 -25.99 -7.60
C SER A 212 0.19 -25.04 -7.61
N SER A 213 -0.68 -25.20 -6.62
CA SER A 213 -1.84 -24.33 -6.44
C SER A 213 -1.76 -23.55 -5.12
N GLY A 214 -2.33 -22.34 -5.14
CA GLY A 214 -2.60 -21.55 -3.95
C GLY A 214 -3.96 -20.85 -4.09
N PHE A 215 -4.74 -20.83 -3.01
CA PHE A 215 -5.97 -20.06 -2.95
C PHE A 215 -5.65 -18.57 -2.78
N LEU A 216 -6.14 -17.73 -3.69
CA LEU A 216 -6.07 -16.28 -3.55
C LEU A 216 -6.99 -15.85 -2.41
N VAL A 217 -6.42 -15.22 -1.38
CA VAL A 217 -7.15 -14.69 -0.23
C VAL A 217 -7.24 -13.18 -0.34
N GLY A 218 -8.44 -12.64 -0.23
CA GLY A 218 -8.67 -11.20 -0.19
C GLY A 218 -9.56 -10.77 0.97
N ARG A 219 -9.70 -9.45 1.13
CA ARG A 219 -10.70 -8.83 2.00
C ARG A 219 -11.16 -7.49 1.45
N LEU A 220 -12.41 -7.13 1.72
CA LEU A 220 -12.93 -5.80 1.41
C LEU A 220 -12.64 -4.86 2.58
N VAL A 221 -11.93 -3.77 2.33
CA VAL A 221 -11.56 -2.77 3.34
C VAL A 221 -11.92 -1.38 2.86
N VAL A 222 -12.11 -0.45 3.81
CA VAL A 222 -12.26 0.97 3.48
C VAL A 222 -11.00 1.41 2.75
N ASP A 223 -11.17 2.05 1.60
CA ASP A 223 -10.07 2.53 0.79
C ASP A 223 -9.20 3.50 1.63
N PRO A 224 -7.93 3.16 1.89
CA PRO A 224 -7.06 3.98 2.74
C PRO A 224 -6.85 5.38 2.18
N GLN A 225 -7.06 5.61 0.88
CA GLN A 225 -6.93 6.92 0.26
C GLN A 225 -8.11 7.87 0.58
N THR A 226 -9.26 7.34 1.03
CA THR A 226 -10.42 8.18 1.37
C THR A 226 -10.37 8.83 2.74
N VAL A 227 -9.48 8.37 3.64
CA VAL A 227 -9.35 8.91 5.00
C VAL A 227 -8.60 10.26 5.01
N ALA A 228 -7.89 10.61 3.93
CA ALA A 228 -7.05 11.82 3.88
C ALA A 228 -7.79 13.15 3.61
N ILE A 229 -9.13 13.17 3.52
CA ILE A 229 -9.90 14.40 3.22
C ILE A 229 -10.95 14.76 4.29
N ALA A 230 -10.97 14.04 5.44
CA ALA A 230 -11.77 14.47 6.58
C ALA A 230 -11.02 15.56 7.35
N ASP A 231 -11.33 16.82 6.98
CA ASP A 231 -10.87 18.10 7.54
C ASP A 231 -9.35 18.33 7.55
N PRO A 232 -8.80 19.27 6.74
CA PRO A 232 -7.54 19.89 7.14
C PRO A 232 -7.79 20.51 8.51
N GLU A 233 -7.07 20.03 9.53
CA GLU A 233 -7.00 20.67 10.83
C GLU A 233 -6.92 22.18 10.61
N PRO A 234 -7.82 23.01 11.20
CA PRO A 234 -7.76 24.44 11.01
C PRO A 234 -6.35 24.87 11.41
N GLN A 235 -5.54 25.26 10.42
CA GLN A 235 -4.19 25.71 10.71
C GLN A 235 -4.31 26.80 11.77
N PRO A 236 -3.58 26.70 12.91
CA PRO A 236 -3.61 27.76 13.89
C PRO A 236 -3.26 29.04 13.16
N ASN A 237 -4.19 30.00 13.23
CA ASN A 237 -4.05 31.30 12.60
C ASN A 237 -2.64 31.81 12.95
N PRO A 238 -1.81 32.24 11.99
CA PRO A 238 -0.44 32.65 12.28
C PRO A 238 -0.49 33.68 13.41
N GLU A 239 0.24 33.40 14.49
CA GLU A 239 0.32 34.26 15.66
C GLU A 239 0.63 35.69 15.20
N PRO A 240 -0.13 36.72 15.64
CA PRO A 240 0.10 38.08 15.22
C PRO A 240 1.57 38.45 15.46
N GLN A 241 2.29 38.69 14.38
CA GLN A 241 3.70 39.09 14.47
C GLN A 241 3.78 40.35 15.32
N PRO A 242 4.66 40.42 16.34
CA PRO A 242 4.79 41.60 17.17
C PRO A 242 5.18 42.78 16.27
N VAL A 243 4.30 43.77 16.22
CA VAL A 243 4.58 45.05 15.54
C VAL A 243 5.76 45.70 16.28
N PRO A 244 6.88 46.00 15.61
CA PRO A 244 8.01 46.64 16.28
C PRO A 244 7.60 48.03 16.76
N GLU A 245 7.77 48.28 18.07
CA GLU A 245 7.52 49.61 18.65
C GLU A 245 8.50 50.65 18.07
N PRO A 246 8.07 51.90 17.86
CA PRO A 246 8.84 52.94 17.19
C PRO A 246 9.94 53.56 18.09
N THR A 247 10.70 52.74 18.79
CA THR A 247 11.73 53.18 19.75
C THR A 247 13.15 52.86 19.28
N SER A 248 13.42 53.02 17.98
CA SER A 248 14.80 52.99 17.45
C SER A 248 15.12 54.12 16.46
N LEU A 249 14.25 55.11 16.31
CA LEU A 249 14.48 56.27 15.42
C LEU A 249 15.24 57.43 16.08
N VAL A 250 15.78 57.27 17.30
CA VAL A 250 16.45 58.35 18.05
C VAL A 250 17.99 58.18 18.14
N ALA A 251 18.57 57.09 17.62
CA ALA A 251 20.02 56.82 17.72
C ALA A 251 20.83 57.12 16.43
N MET A 252 20.29 57.86 15.46
CA MET A 252 21.05 58.33 14.28
C MET A 252 20.94 59.85 14.06
N LEU A 253 20.98 60.61 15.16
CA LEU A 253 21.45 61.98 15.14
C LEU A 253 22.79 62.01 15.88
N LEU A 254 23.81 62.63 15.27
CA LEU A 254 25.17 62.90 15.78
C LEU A 254 26.27 61.93 15.32
N THR A 255 26.65 62.04 14.05
CA THR A 255 28.04 62.41 13.68
C THR A 255 28.03 62.99 12.27
N GLY A 256 28.23 64.30 12.17
CA GLY A 256 28.34 65.01 10.91
C GLY A 256 29.77 65.12 10.40
N LEU A 257 29.83 65.40 9.08
CA LEU A 257 30.75 66.33 8.41
C LEU A 257 32.22 65.93 8.22
N GLY A 258 32.60 65.77 6.94
CA GLY A 258 33.90 66.22 6.45
C GLY A 258 34.41 65.50 5.20
N GLY A 259 34.60 66.25 4.09
CA GLY A 259 35.60 65.87 3.08
C GLY A 259 35.12 65.89 1.62
N LYS A 260 35.34 67.03 0.96
CA LYS A 260 35.22 67.25 -0.49
C LYS A 260 36.43 66.70 -1.26
N GLY A 261 36.19 66.38 -2.54
CA GLY A 261 37.18 66.44 -3.63
C GLY A 261 37.90 65.11 -3.91
N LEU A 262 38.39 64.79 -5.10
CA LEU A 262 38.41 65.43 -6.42
C LEU A 262 39.13 64.40 -7.33
N LYS A 263 38.81 64.33 -8.64
CA LYS A 263 39.63 63.75 -9.74
C LYS A 263 39.79 62.22 -9.75
N ARG A 264 40.00 61.52 -10.87
CA ARG A 264 39.98 61.76 -12.33
C ARG A 264 40.27 60.37 -12.95
N HIS A 265 39.76 60.14 -14.18
CA HIS A 265 40.30 59.25 -15.23
C HIS A 265 40.65 57.79 -14.84
N GLN A 266 40.18 56.76 -15.54
CA GLN A 266 40.54 56.48 -16.93
C GLN A 266 39.58 55.46 -17.55
N ALA A 267 39.40 55.61 -18.86
CA ALA A 267 38.68 54.71 -19.76
C ALA A 267 39.66 53.75 -20.45
N ALA A 268 39.22 52.52 -20.74
CA ALA A 268 39.51 51.71 -21.94
C ALA A 268 38.90 50.31 -21.69
N ARG A 269 37.88 49.80 -22.39
CA ARG A 269 37.63 49.55 -23.83
C ARG A 269 38.30 48.27 -24.35
N ARG A 270 37.45 47.45 -25.00
CA ARG A 270 37.65 46.28 -25.90
C ARG A 270 37.53 44.90 -25.23
N SER A 271 36.60 44.00 -25.60
CA SER A 271 36.06 43.51 -26.89
C SER A 271 36.91 42.46 -27.61
N SER A 272 36.30 41.27 -27.76
CA SER A 272 36.52 40.23 -28.78
C SER A 272 37.84 39.45 -28.70
N LYS A 273 37.97 38.19 -29.13
CA LYS A 273 37.19 37.35 -30.05
C LYS A 273 37.73 35.91 -29.97
N ALA A 274 36.86 34.94 -30.26
CA ALA A 274 37.06 33.70 -31.03
C ALA A 274 38.43 33.00 -31.04
N ALA A 275 38.41 31.69 -30.72
CA ALA A 275 38.52 30.61 -31.70
C ALA A 275 37.79 29.38 -31.15
#